data_AF-A0A836SE64-F1
#
_entry.id   AF-A0A836SE64-F1
#
_cell.length_a   1.000
_cell.length_b   1.000
_cell.length_c   1.000
_cell.angle_alpha   90.00
_cell.angle_beta   90.00
_cell.angle_gamma   90.00
#
_symmetry.space_group_name_H-M   'P 1'
#
loop_
_entity.id
_entity.type
_entity.pdbx_description
1 polymer ?
#
loop_
_entity_poly.entity_id
_entity_poly.type
_entity_poly.pdbx_seq_one_letter_code
_entity_poly.pdbx_strand_id
1 'polypeptide(L)' 'MRTLNTQPFDSDLLEQAKQLGGHQTEQETLNEALKEYIRWRKRIEEIQNFGTIDFEPDFLAEMDRRSQPR' A
#
# COMPACT_ATOMS: atom_id res chain seq x y z
N MET A 1 15.19 -18.02 -20.75
CA MET A 1 15.45 -18.87 -19.57
C MET A 1 15.71 -17.94 -18.40
N ARG A 2 14.83 -17.92 -17.39
CA ARG A 2 14.99 -17.05 -16.22
C ARG A 2 15.73 -17.86 -15.15
N THR A 3 16.87 -17.35 -14.71
CA THR A 3 17.77 -18.03 -13.78
C THR A 3 17.06 -18.32 -12.46
N LEU A 4 17.13 -19.56 -12.00
CA LEU A 4 16.77 -19.95 -10.63
C LEU A 4 17.84 -19.37 -9.71
N ASN A 5 17.68 -18.12 -9.32
CA ASN A 5 18.46 -17.55 -8.23
C ASN A 5 17.88 -18.14 -6.95
N THR A 6 18.63 -19.05 -6.33
CA THR A 6 18.39 -19.48 -4.94
C THR A 6 18.71 -18.30 -4.03
N GLN A 7 17.76 -17.38 -3.92
CA GLN A 7 17.82 -16.31 -2.95
C GLN A 7 17.38 -16.89 -1.61
N PRO A 8 18.18 -16.78 -0.54
CA PRO A 8 17.74 -17.21 0.77
C PRO A 8 16.54 -16.35 1.19
N PHE A 9 15.38 -16.99 1.33
CA PHE A 9 14.17 -16.40 1.88
C PHE A 9 13.88 -17.05 3.23
N ASP A 10 13.24 -16.30 4.11
CA ASP A 10 12.70 -16.86 5.34
C ASP A 10 11.51 -17.76 4.99
N SER A 11 11.66 -19.06 5.21
CA SER A 11 10.64 -20.06 4.89
C SER A 11 9.37 -19.89 5.73
N ASP A 12 9.52 -19.44 6.97
CA ASP A 12 8.39 -19.25 7.87
C ASP A 12 7.56 -18.03 7.46
N LEU A 13 8.23 -16.99 6.97
CA LEU A 13 7.55 -15.83 6.38
C LEU A 13 6.81 -16.20 5.09
N LEU A 14 7.41 -17.02 4.24
CA LEU A 14 6.79 -17.45 2.98
C LEU A 14 5.56 -18.32 3.23
N GLU A 15 5.62 -19.25 4.18
CA GLU A 15 4.49 -20.11 4.53
C GLU A 15 3.34 -19.29 5.14
N GLN A 16 3.65 -18.33 6.01
CA GLN A 16 2.64 -17.40 6.53
C GLN A 16 1.99 -16.58 5.40
N ALA A 17 2.78 -16.02 4.49
CA ALA A 17 2.25 -15.28 3.34
C ALA A 17 1.39 -16.15 2.43
N LYS A 18 1.78 -17.42 2.24
CA LYS A 18 1.03 -18.39 1.44
C LYS A 18 -0.33 -18.73 2.07
N GLN A 19 -0.35 -18.96 3.39
CA GLN A 19 -1.58 -19.23 4.14
C GLN A 19 -2.52 -18.02 4.18
N LEU A 20 -1.99 -16.82 4.44
CA LEU A 20 -2.77 -15.59 4.48
C LEU A 20 -3.30 -15.18 3.10
N GLY A 21 -2.51 -15.38 2.04
CA GLY A 21 -2.87 -15.07 0.66
C GLY A 21 -3.71 -16.17 -0.02
N GLY A 22 -3.79 -17.37 0.57
CA GLY A 22 -4.49 -18.52 -0.02
C GLY A 22 -3.83 -19.06 -1.30
N HIS A 23 -2.52 -18.87 -1.44
CA HIS A 23 -1.79 -19.19 -2.67
C HIS A 23 -1.39 -20.66 -2.73
N GLN A 24 -1.42 -21.24 -3.92
CA GLN A 24 -1.08 -22.64 -4.12
C GLN A 24 0.42 -22.85 -4.25
N THR A 25 1.13 -21.86 -4.80
CA THR A 25 2.56 -21.95 -5.11
C THR A 25 3.37 -20.85 -4.44
N GLU A 26 4.64 -21.14 -4.20
CA GLU A 26 5.61 -20.15 -3.71
C GLU A 26 5.77 -18.98 -4.68
N GLN A 27 5.81 -19.27 -5.98
CA GLN A 27 5.94 -18.24 -7.02
C GLN A 27 4.75 -17.27 -7.02
N GLU A 28 3.53 -17.79 -6.87
CA GLU A 28 2.33 -16.98 -6.75
C GLU A 28 2.40 -16.09 -5.50
N THR A 29 2.74 -16.70 -4.36
CA THR A 29 2.90 -15.99 -3.07
C THR A 29 3.91 -14.85 -3.17
N LEU A 30 5.09 -15.11 -3.74
CA LEU A 30 6.15 -14.13 -3.91
C LEU A 30 5.74 -12.99 -4.85
N ASN A 31 5.07 -13.32 -5.96
CA ASN A 31 4.62 -12.32 -6.91
C ASN A 31 3.55 -11.40 -6.31
N GLU A 32 2.58 -11.95 -5.58
CA GLU A 32 1.55 -11.14 -4.92
C GLU A 32 2.12 -10.32 -3.76
N ALA A 33 3.00 -10.89 -2.93
CA ALA A 33 3.68 -10.15 -1.88
C ALA A 33 4.45 -8.93 -2.43
N LEU A 34 5.16 -9.08 -3.55
CA LEU A 34 5.85 -7.97 -4.20
C LEU A 34 4.88 -6.91 -4.75
N LYS A 35 3.76 -7.31 -5.36
CA LYS A 35 2.73 -6.37 -5.83
C LYS A 35 2.15 -5.55 -4.68
N GLU A 36 1.79 -6.21 -3.58
CA GLU A 36 1.25 -5.54 -2.40
C GLU A 36 2.27 -4.61 -1.74
N TYR A 37 3.53 -5.04 -1.62
CA TYR A 37 4.60 -4.17 -1.13
C TYR A 37 4.74 -2.90 -1.98
N ILE A 38 4.79 -3.03 -3.32
CA ILE A 38 4.88 -1.89 -4.23
C ILE A 38 3.64 -0.98 -4.08
N ARG A 39 2.44 -1.56 -4.02
CA ARG A 39 1.19 -0.81 -3.84
C ARG A 39 1.19 -0.01 -2.54
N TRP A 40 1.61 -0.64 -1.45
CA TRP A 40 1.73 0.01 -0.14
C TRP A 40 2.75 1.16 -0.16
N ARG A 41 3.91 0.98 -0.80
CA ARG A 41 4.91 2.04 -0.95
C ARG A 41 4.40 3.23 -1.75
N LYS A 42 3.69 2.98 -2.87
CA LYS A 42 3.08 4.06 -3.68
C LYS A 42 2.01 4.82 -2.90
N ARG A 43 1.16 4.12 -2.16
CA ARG A 43 0.15 4.78 -1.31
C ARG A 43 0.80 5.67 -0.25
N ILE A 44 1.91 5.23 0.36
CA ILE A 44 2.64 6.06 1.33
C ILE A 44 3.21 7.31 0.67
N GLU A 45 3.79 7.19 -0.52
CA GLU A 45 4.30 8.34 -1.28
C GLU A 45 3.18 9.35 -1.61
N GLU A 46 2.00 8.86 -2.01
CA GLU A 46 0.81 9.70 -2.21
C GLU A 46 0.37 10.39 -0.91
N ILE A 47 0.41 9.70 0.24
CA ILE A 47 0.08 10.27 1.55
C ILE A 47 1.13 11.30 2.01
N GLN A 48 2.41 11.11 1.67
CA GLN A 48 3.44 12.09 2.00
C GLN A 48 3.22 13.43 1.27
N ASN A 49 2.53 13.40 0.13
CA ASN A 49 2.09 14.60 -0.59
C ASN A 49 0.74 15.16 -0.04
N PHE A 50 0.09 14.47 0.88
CA PHE A 50 -1.13 14.94 1.55
C PHE A 50 -0.73 16.00 2.60
N GLY A 51 -1.13 17.25 2.37
CA GLY A 51 -0.74 18.40 3.21
C GLY A 51 -0.04 19.53 2.45
N THR A 52 0.27 19.33 1.16
CA THR A 52 0.69 20.42 0.25
C THR A 52 -0.48 21.03 -0.53
N ILE A 53 -1.72 20.63 -0.22
CA ILE A 53 -2.92 21.19 -0.85
C ILE A 53 -3.25 22.48 -0.10
N ASP A 54 -2.89 23.61 -0.71
CA ASP A 54 -3.29 24.93 -0.23
C ASP A 54 -4.76 25.13 -0.63
N PHE A 55 -5.66 25.17 0.36
CA PHE A 55 -7.07 25.41 0.10
C PHE A 55 -7.31 26.92 0.01
N GLU A 56 -8.03 27.33 -1.03
CA GLU A 56 -8.45 28.73 -1.14
C GLU A 56 -9.21 29.17 0.14
N PRO A 57 -8.90 30.34 0.70
CA PRO A 57 -9.50 30.81 1.96
C PRO A 57 -11.03 30.80 1.93
N ASP A 58 -11.63 31.10 0.77
CA ASP A 58 -13.08 31.12 0.58
C ASP A 58 -13.71 29.72 0.72
N PHE A 59 -13.00 28.67 0.29
CA PHE A 59 -13.45 27.30 0.44
C PHE A 59 -13.46 26.88 1.92
N LEU A 60 -12.43 27.28 2.68
CA LEU A 60 -12.35 27.03 4.13
C LEU A 60 -13.46 27.76 4.89
N ALA A 61 -13.75 29.01 4.53
CA ALA A 61 -14.82 29.79 5.15
C ALA A 61 -16.21 29.19 4.92
N GLU A 62 -16.48 28.67 3.72
CA GLU A 62 -17.74 27.98 3.42
C GLU A 62 -17.85 26.64 4.16
N MET A 63 -16.76 25.89 4.30
CA MET A 63 -16.73 24.66 5.10
C MET A 63 -17.00 24.92 6.59
N ASP A 64 -16.38 25.94 7.19
CA ASP A 64 -16.59 26.28 8.59
C ASP A 64 -18.05 26.65 8.86
N ARG A 65 -18.65 27.48 7.99
CA ARG A 65 -20.08 27.85 8.06
C ARG A 65 -21.00 26.62 8.03
N ARG A 66 -20.69 25.61 7.21
CA ARG A 66 -21.49 24.37 7.10
C ARG A 66 -21.31 23.42 8.28
N SER A 67 -20.19 23.54 8.99
CA SER A 67 -19.83 22.67 10.12
C SER A 67 -20.46 23.12 11.43
N GLN A 68 -20.88 24.38 11.52
CA GLN A 68 -21.55 24.92 12.69
C GLN A 68 -22.96 24.30 12.82
N PRO A 69 -23.30 23.68 13.96
CA PRO A 69 -24.67 23.26 14.24
C PRO A 69 -25.57 24.50 14.28
N ARG A 70 -26.75 24.40 13.65
CA ARG A 70 -27.75 25.47 13.60
C ARG A 70 -28.25 25.89 14.99
#